data_AF-A0AAU7WG22-F1
#
_entry.id   AF-A0AAU7WG22-F1
#
_cell.length_a   1.000
_cell.length_b   1.000
_cell.length_c   1.000
_cell.angle_alpha   90.00
_cell.angle_beta   90.00
_cell.angle_gamma   90.00
#
_symmetry.space_group_name_H-M   'P 1'
#
loop_
_entity.id
_entity.type
_entity.pdbx_description
1 polymer ?
#
loop_
_entity_poly.entity_id
_entity_poly.type
_entity_poly.pdbx_seq_one_letter_code
_entity_poly.pdbx_strand_id
1 'polypeptide(L)'
;MKVEFEELLHLQKEIDRSTKEMAARLETVRQKTNAISRLQSFKGKAADSAKPYFHTTHGEMIEALVTAARQVQHRYNQIISEFEGTVDDSPGAVLHADYMHDLNQKTRILKKQMMDIHHEGAQVLHSILDIVSIPAPDLDHFIESAEAS
;
A
#
# COMPACT_ATOMS: atom_id res chain seq x y z
N MET A 1 18.66 -20.20 -2.69
CA MET A 1 18.18 -20.52 -1.32
C MET A 1 18.56 -19.48 -0.29
N LYS A 2 19.80 -19.41 0.24
CA LYS A 2 20.15 -18.33 1.22
C LYS A 2 20.04 -16.93 0.62
N VAL A 3 20.56 -16.73 -0.60
CA VAL A 3 20.48 -15.45 -1.33
C VAL A 3 19.03 -15.08 -1.65
N GLU A 4 18.22 -16.03 -2.13
CA GLU A 4 16.80 -15.79 -2.44
C GLU A 4 15.95 -15.47 -1.20
N PHE A 5 16.30 -16.03 -0.02
CA PHE A 5 15.63 -15.67 1.24
C PHE A 5 16.03 -14.27 1.71
N GLU A 6 17.32 -13.92 1.58
CA GLU A 6 17.79 -12.56 1.88
C GLU A 6 17.09 -11.52 0.99
N GLU A 7 16.87 -11.83 -0.30
CA GLU A 7 16.07 -11.00 -1.22
C GLU A 7 14.60 -10.89 -0.78
N LEU A 8 13.97 -12.00 -0.39
CA LEU A 8 12.60 -12.03 0.16
C LEU A 8 12.46 -11.15 1.41
N LEU A 9 13.40 -11.23 2.34
CA LEU A 9 13.44 -10.42 3.56
C LEU A 9 13.72 -8.94 3.27
N HIS A 10 14.56 -8.64 2.28
CA HIS A 10 14.80 -7.26 1.86
C HIS A 10 13.51 -6.65 1.29
N LEU A 11 12.87 -7.36 0.36
CA LEU A 11 11.63 -6.92 -0.27
C LEU A 11 10.50 -6.78 0.76
N GLN A 12 10.45 -7.63 1.79
CA GLN A 12 9.54 -7.45 2.92
C GLN A 12 9.71 -6.10 3.58
N LYS A 13 10.94 -5.74 3.96
CA LYS A 13 11.22 -4.48 4.67
C LYS A 13 10.78 -3.29 3.82
N GLU A 14 10.97 -3.34 2.50
CA GLU A 14 10.54 -2.29 1.59
C GLU A 14 9.02 -2.21 1.50
N ILE A 15 8.31 -3.33 1.35
CA ILE A 15 6.84 -3.37 1.35
C ILE A 15 6.27 -2.88 2.68
N ASP A 16 6.85 -3.32 3.80
CA ASP A 16 6.40 -3.01 5.14
C ASP A 16 6.56 -1.50 5.42
N ARG A 17 7.71 -0.92 5.03
CA ARG A 17 7.94 0.52 5.09
C ARG A 17 6.95 1.29 4.21
N SER A 18 6.85 0.90 2.94
CA SER A 18 6.05 1.60 1.95
C SER A 18 4.55 1.59 2.26
N THR A 19 4.00 0.43 2.62
CA THR A 19 2.58 0.29 2.99
C THR A 19 2.24 1.08 4.26
N LYS A 20 3.14 1.13 5.25
CA LYS A 20 2.98 1.97 6.45
C LYS A 20 3.00 3.47 6.11
N GLU A 21 3.96 3.91 5.31
CA GLU A 21 4.06 5.31 4.86
C GLU A 21 2.81 5.73 4.07
N MET A 22 2.36 4.88 3.15
CA MET A 22 1.16 5.12 2.34
C MET A 22 -0.10 5.17 3.20
N ALA A 23 -0.28 4.22 4.11
CA ALA A 23 -1.40 4.21 5.05
C ALA A 23 -1.43 5.47 5.94
N ALA A 24 -0.27 5.92 6.44
CA ALA A 24 -0.16 7.12 7.27
C ALA A 24 -0.49 8.41 6.49
N ARG A 25 -0.06 8.51 5.22
CA ARG A 25 -0.40 9.65 4.36
C ARG A 25 -1.87 9.68 4.01
N LEU A 26 -2.46 8.55 3.60
CA LEU A 26 -3.89 8.41 3.35
C LEU A 26 -4.72 8.75 4.59
N GLU A 27 -4.29 8.33 5.76
CA GLU A 27 -4.93 8.72 7.03
C GLU A 27 -4.87 10.23 7.27
N THR A 28 -3.74 10.86 6.98
CA THR A 28 -3.60 12.32 7.07
C THR A 28 -4.57 13.03 6.10
N VAL A 29 -4.71 12.53 4.88
CA VAL A 29 -5.68 13.05 3.90
C VAL A 29 -7.10 12.90 4.45
N ARG A 30 -7.46 11.74 4.98
CA ARG A 30 -8.77 11.48 5.59
C ARG A 30 -9.08 12.50 6.68
N GLN A 31 -8.12 12.75 7.57
CA GLN A 31 -8.28 13.70 8.67
C GLN A 31 -8.48 15.13 8.16
N LYS A 32 -7.68 15.59 7.20
CA LYS A 32 -7.81 16.93 6.63
C LYS A 32 -9.11 17.10 5.85
N THR A 33 -9.47 16.13 5.02
CA THR A 33 -10.73 16.09 4.24
C THR A 33 -11.96 16.13 5.16
N ASN A 34 -11.93 15.35 6.25
CA ASN A 34 -12.96 15.41 7.28
C ASN A 34 -13.00 16.78 7.99
N ALA A 35 -11.86 17.41 8.25
CA ALA A 35 -11.82 18.74 8.85
C ALA A 35 -12.47 19.80 7.95
N ILE A 36 -12.26 19.75 6.63
CA ILE A 36 -12.90 20.64 5.65
C ILE A 36 -14.43 20.53 5.70
N SER A 37 -14.95 19.30 5.80
CA SER A 37 -16.40 19.09 5.91
C SER A 37 -17.01 19.79 7.14
N ARG A 38 -16.21 19.99 8.19
CA ARG A 38 -16.59 20.57 9.48
C ARG A 38 -16.21 22.05 9.61
N LEU A 39 -15.52 22.64 8.63
CA LEU A 39 -15.14 24.05 8.66
C LEU A 39 -16.39 24.92 8.68
N GLN A 40 -16.53 25.68 9.77
CA GLN A 40 -17.59 26.67 9.90
C GLN A 40 -17.41 27.81 8.90
N SER A 41 -16.20 28.15 8.48
CA SER A 41 -15.95 29.18 7.45
C SER A 41 -16.36 28.74 6.03
N PHE A 42 -16.43 27.43 5.78
CA PHE A 42 -16.85 26.87 4.49
C PHE A 42 -18.38 26.76 4.45
N LYS A 43 -19.07 27.75 3.87
CA LYS A 43 -20.54 27.88 3.85
C LYS A 43 -21.09 28.24 2.47
N GLY A 44 -22.41 28.13 2.32
CA GLY A 44 -23.15 28.46 1.11
C GLY A 44 -23.53 27.22 0.31
N LYS A 45 -24.43 27.36 -0.66
CA LYS A 45 -25.02 26.23 -1.40
C LYS A 45 -23.98 25.30 -2.06
N ALA A 46 -22.89 25.86 -2.57
CA ALA A 46 -21.78 25.08 -3.13
C ALA A 46 -21.07 24.26 -2.04
N ALA A 47 -20.79 24.86 -0.88
CA ALA A 47 -20.20 24.15 0.25
C ALA A 47 -21.12 23.05 0.79
N ASP A 48 -22.42 23.34 0.91
CA ASP A 48 -23.41 22.36 1.37
C ASP A 48 -23.49 21.14 0.43
N SER A 49 -23.23 21.34 -0.86
CA SER A 49 -23.18 20.27 -1.87
C SER A 49 -21.84 19.51 -1.87
N ALA A 50 -20.73 20.19 -1.58
CA ALA A 50 -19.39 19.59 -1.59
C ALA A 50 -19.05 18.81 -0.30
N LYS A 51 -19.55 19.26 0.86
CA LYS A 51 -19.26 18.65 2.17
C LYS A 51 -19.56 17.13 2.24
N PRO A 52 -20.69 16.63 1.72
CA PRO A 52 -20.94 15.19 1.68
C PRO A 52 -19.93 14.41 0.84
N TYR A 53 -19.42 15.02 -0.25
CA TYR A 53 -18.47 14.39 -1.17
C TYR A 53 -17.11 14.10 -0.52
N PHE A 54 -16.68 14.98 0.40
CA PHE A 54 -15.48 14.78 1.22
C PHE A 54 -15.59 13.57 2.15
N HIS A 55 -16.79 13.26 2.65
CA HIS A 55 -16.98 12.15 3.57
C HIS A 55 -17.29 10.83 2.86
N THR A 56 -18.13 10.88 1.82
CA THR A 56 -18.59 9.69 1.08
C THR A 56 -17.55 9.28 0.04
N THR A 57 -17.55 9.91 -1.13
CA THR A 57 -16.69 9.52 -2.26
C THR A 57 -15.20 9.50 -1.89
N HIS A 58 -14.67 10.60 -1.37
CA HIS A 58 -13.24 10.67 -1.03
C HIS A 58 -12.92 9.86 0.22
N GLY A 59 -13.76 9.90 1.26
CA GLY A 59 -13.54 9.17 2.50
C GLY A 59 -13.54 7.65 2.32
N GLU A 60 -14.55 7.11 1.63
CA GLU A 60 -14.67 5.67 1.35
C GLU A 60 -13.51 5.18 0.46
N MET A 61 -13.13 5.96 -0.56
CA MET A 61 -11.99 5.63 -1.41
C MET A 61 -10.67 5.61 -0.63
N ILE A 62 -10.45 6.58 0.26
CA ILE A 62 -9.26 6.61 1.13
C ILE A 62 -9.23 5.38 2.06
N GLU A 63 -10.37 4.99 2.64
CA GLU A 63 -10.46 3.81 3.50
C GLU A 63 -10.22 2.50 2.75
N ALA A 64 -10.71 2.40 1.51
CA ALA A 64 -10.42 1.27 0.63
C ALA A 64 -8.92 1.14 0.35
N LEU A 65 -8.24 2.26 0.05
CA LEU A 65 -6.79 2.28 -0.20
C LEU A 65 -5.96 1.95 1.04
N VAL A 66 -6.35 2.46 2.22
CA VAL A 66 -5.70 2.08 3.50
C VAL A 66 -5.86 0.59 3.76
N THR A 67 -7.05 0.05 3.51
CA THR A 67 -7.35 -1.38 3.67
C THR A 67 -6.52 -2.22 2.72
N ALA A 68 -6.44 -1.83 1.45
CA ALA A 68 -5.65 -2.52 0.44
C ALA A 68 -4.16 -2.52 0.79
N ALA A 69 -3.60 -1.37 1.23
CA ALA A 69 -2.22 -1.27 1.68
C ALA A 69 -1.91 -2.23 2.85
N ARG A 70 -2.80 -2.31 3.84
CA ARG A 70 -2.68 -3.24 4.97
C ARG A 70 -2.82 -4.71 4.55
N GLN A 71 -3.65 -5.01 3.56
CA GLN A 71 -3.80 -6.37 3.03
C GLN A 71 -2.55 -6.84 2.29
N VAL A 72 -1.92 -5.97 1.50
CA VAL A 72 -0.63 -6.27 0.85
C VAL A 72 0.43 -6.59 1.91
N GLN A 73 0.53 -5.75 2.94
CA GLN A 73 1.44 -5.96 4.06
C GLN A 73 1.18 -7.32 4.75
N HIS A 74 -0.08 -7.62 5.06
CA HIS A 74 -0.45 -8.87 5.72
C HIS A 74 -0.11 -10.11 4.87
N ARG A 75 -0.45 -10.09 3.58
CA ARG A 75 -0.18 -11.21 2.67
C ARG A 75 1.32 -11.47 2.51
N TYR A 76 2.13 -10.42 2.46
CA TYR A 76 3.58 -10.59 2.36
C TYR A 76 4.19 -11.20 3.63
N ASN A 77 3.68 -10.81 4.81
CA ASN A 77 4.09 -11.44 6.06
C ASN A 77 3.69 -12.91 6.16
N GLN A 78 2.55 -13.30 5.57
CA GLN A 78 2.15 -14.72 5.47
C GLN A 78 3.12 -15.51 4.58
N ILE A 79 3.49 -14.96 3.43
CA ILE A 79 4.45 -15.58 2.49
C ILE A 79 5.79 -15.90 3.18
N ILE A 80 6.29 -15.00 4.02
CA ILE A 80 7.55 -15.21 4.75
C ILE A 80 7.40 -16.27 5.83
N SER A 81 6.30 -16.22 6.59
CA SER A 81 6.03 -17.24 7.60
C SER A 81 5.88 -18.64 6.98
N GLU A 82 5.28 -18.75 5.80
CA GLU A 82 5.19 -20.00 5.03
C GLU A 82 6.57 -20.48 4.59
N PHE A 83 7.44 -19.57 4.13
CA PHE A 83 8.80 -19.89 3.73
C PHE A 83 9.64 -20.39 4.91
N GLU A 84 9.66 -19.66 6.02
CA GLU A 84 10.40 -20.03 7.25
C GLU A 84 9.94 -21.40 7.77
N GLY A 85 8.64 -21.65 7.85
CA GLY A 85 8.10 -22.94 8.28
C GLY A 85 8.45 -24.10 7.35
N THR A 86 8.59 -23.85 6.04
CA THR A 86 8.97 -24.90 5.07
C THR A 86 10.46 -25.24 5.12
N VAL A 87 11.32 -24.29 5.53
CA VAL A 87 12.78 -24.45 5.54
C VAL A 87 13.30 -25.02 6.87
N ASP A 88 12.69 -24.67 8.00
CA ASP A 88 13.17 -25.07 9.34
C ASP A 88 12.80 -26.52 9.74
N ASP A 89 11.87 -27.18 9.03
CA ASP A 89 11.38 -28.51 9.42
C ASP A 89 12.28 -29.71 9.01
N SER A 90 13.43 -29.49 8.35
CA SER A 90 14.37 -30.60 8.06
C SER A 90 15.81 -30.14 7.76
N PRO A 91 16.84 -30.78 8.35
CA PRO A 91 18.26 -30.59 7.97
C PRO A 91 18.58 -30.92 6.50
N GLY A 92 17.63 -31.51 5.77
CA GLY A 92 17.70 -31.80 4.34
C GLY A 92 16.54 -31.17 3.55
N ALA A 93 15.92 -30.09 4.04
CA ALA A 93 14.85 -29.39 3.32
C ALA A 93 15.37 -28.90 1.95
N VAL A 94 14.94 -29.57 0.88
CA VAL A 94 15.18 -29.16 -0.50
C VAL A 94 13.98 -28.31 -0.93
N LEU A 95 14.16 -26.99 -0.99
CA LEU A 95 13.17 -26.11 -1.61
C LEU A 95 13.03 -26.48 -3.09
N HIS A 96 11.83 -26.94 -3.46
CA HIS A 96 11.54 -27.32 -4.83
C HIS A 96 11.45 -26.08 -5.72
N ALA A 97 11.98 -26.14 -6.94
CA ALA A 97 11.96 -25.02 -7.89
C ALA A 97 10.54 -24.50 -8.13
N ASP A 98 9.53 -25.38 -8.10
CA ASP A 98 8.12 -25.04 -8.26
C ASP A 98 7.59 -24.18 -7.09
N TYR A 99 8.08 -24.41 -5.87
CA TYR A 99 7.72 -23.61 -4.71
C TYR A 99 8.33 -22.20 -4.79
N MET A 100 9.60 -22.09 -5.20
CA MET A 100 10.24 -20.79 -5.46
C MET A 100 9.53 -20.05 -6.61
N HIS A 101 9.07 -20.78 -7.63
CA HIS A 101 8.30 -20.20 -8.71
C HIS A 101 6.95 -19.64 -8.22
N ASP A 102 6.21 -20.38 -7.38
CA ASP A 102 4.94 -19.93 -6.80
C ASP A 102 5.11 -18.68 -5.92
N LEU A 103 6.15 -18.66 -5.09
CA LEU A 103 6.48 -17.48 -4.27
C LEU A 103 6.78 -16.26 -5.15
N ASN A 104 7.58 -16.43 -6.21
CA ASN A 104 7.86 -15.35 -7.15
C ASN A 104 6.60 -14.84 -7.86
N GLN A 105 5.66 -15.73 -8.22
CA GLN A 105 4.37 -15.33 -8.78
C GLN A 105 3.51 -14.55 -7.78
N LYS A 106 3.40 -15.03 -6.53
CA LYS A 106 2.67 -14.33 -5.46
C LYS A 106 3.25 -12.94 -5.20
N THR A 107 4.57 -12.83 -5.16
CA THR A 107 5.30 -11.56 -5.02
C THR A 107 5.00 -10.61 -6.18
N ARG A 108 5.02 -11.10 -7.43
CA ARG A 108 4.67 -10.28 -8.62
C ARG A 108 3.23 -9.78 -8.59
N ILE A 109 2.28 -10.61 -8.14
CA ILE A 109 0.88 -10.21 -7.98
C ILE A 109 0.75 -9.11 -6.92
N LEU A 110 1.38 -9.28 -5.76
CA LEU A 110 1.36 -8.28 -4.68
C LEU A 110 2.01 -6.96 -5.11
N LYS A 111 3.11 -7.03 -5.87
CA LYS A 111 3.75 -5.87 -6.47
C LYS A 111 2.79 -5.11 -7.38
N LYS A 112 2.07 -5.81 -8.28
CA LYS A 112 1.10 -5.16 -9.16
C LYS A 112 -0.02 -4.49 -8.36
N GLN A 113 -0.56 -5.18 -7.35
CA GLN A 113 -1.59 -4.62 -6.48
C GLN A 113 -1.10 -3.34 -5.77
N MET A 114 0.15 -3.31 -5.34
CA MET A 114 0.75 -2.12 -4.73
C MET A 114 0.86 -0.94 -5.70
N MET A 115 1.26 -1.20 -6.95
CA MET A 115 1.31 -0.17 -8.00
C MET A 115 -0.09 0.38 -8.32
N ASP A 116 -1.10 -0.48 -8.38
CA ASP A 116 -2.49 -0.08 -8.61
C ASP A 116 -2.99 0.83 -7.46
N ILE A 117 -2.74 0.46 -6.20
CA ILE A 117 -3.09 1.26 -5.01
C ILE A 117 -2.35 2.61 -5.02
N HIS A 118 -1.08 2.64 -5.40
CA HIS A 118 -0.33 3.88 -5.50
C HIS A 118 -0.93 4.82 -6.55
N HIS A 119 -1.23 4.29 -7.74
CA HIS A 119 -1.81 5.07 -8.82
C HIS A 119 -3.16 5.68 -8.41
N GLU A 120 -4.05 4.87 -7.84
CA GLU A 120 -5.34 5.34 -7.33
C GLU A 120 -5.16 6.36 -6.19
N GLY A 121 -4.25 6.12 -5.26
CA GLY A 121 -3.94 7.06 -4.18
C GLY A 121 -3.38 8.39 -4.68
N ALA A 122 -2.52 8.39 -5.69
CA ALA A 122 -2.01 9.59 -6.33
C ALA A 122 -3.12 10.37 -7.04
N GLN A 123 -4.06 9.69 -7.71
CA GLN A 123 -5.23 10.32 -8.30
C GLN A 123 -6.12 11.00 -7.24
N VAL A 124 -6.36 10.34 -6.10
CA VAL A 124 -7.10 10.94 -4.98
C VAL A 124 -6.39 12.19 -4.47
N LEU A 125 -5.09 12.11 -4.20
CA LEU A 125 -4.29 13.25 -3.75
C LEU A 125 -4.32 14.41 -4.74
N HIS A 126 -4.28 14.11 -6.04
CA HIS A 126 -4.40 15.12 -7.08
C HIS A 126 -5.78 15.78 -7.11
N SER A 127 -6.86 15.00 -6.90
CA SER A 127 -8.24 15.49 -6.95
C SER A 127 -8.62 16.48 -5.84
N ILE A 128 -7.84 16.53 -4.77
CA ILE A 128 -8.07 17.39 -3.59
C ILE A 128 -6.94 18.41 -3.38
N LEU A 129 -6.00 18.53 -4.33
CA LEU A 129 -4.79 19.33 -4.19
C LEU A 129 -5.09 20.81 -3.96
N ASP A 130 -6.18 21.30 -4.54
CA ASP A 130 -6.71 22.67 -4.37
C ASP A 130 -7.19 22.96 -2.95
N ILE A 131 -7.45 21.92 -2.16
CA ILE A 131 -7.95 22.02 -0.79
C ILE A 131 -6.86 21.66 0.22
N VAL A 132 -6.04 20.65 -0.11
CA VAL A 132 -5.02 20.10 0.76
C VAL A 132 -3.75 19.76 -0.04
N SER A 133 -2.69 20.53 0.16
CA SER A 133 -1.35 20.16 -0.32
C SER A 133 -0.77 19.02 0.53
N ILE A 134 -0.87 17.79 0.04
CA ILE A 134 -0.10 16.64 0.51
C ILE A 134 0.65 16.05 -0.68
N PRO A 135 1.99 16.00 -0.64
CA PRO A 135 2.75 15.33 -1.69
C PRO A 135 2.44 13.82 -1.71
N ALA A 136 2.40 13.23 -2.91
CA ALA A 136 2.26 11.78 -3.07
C ALA A 136 3.39 11.04 -2.33
N PRO A 137 3.11 9.84 -1.76
CA PRO A 137 4.17 8.98 -1.27
C PRO A 137 5.14 8.65 -2.40
N ASP A 138 6.42 8.82 -2.13
CA ASP A 138 7.50 8.41 -3.02
C ASP A 138 7.61 6.88 -2.99
N LEU A 139 7.37 6.26 -4.14
CA LEU A 139 7.53 4.84 -4.36
C LEU A 139 8.63 4.53 -5.38
N ASP A 140 9.45 5.50 -5.77
CA ASP A 140 10.45 5.32 -6.82
C ASP A 140 11.42 4.20 -6.45
N HIS A 141 11.82 4.12 -5.17
CA HIS A 141 12.66 3.03 -4.66
C HIS A 141 11.97 1.65 -4.69
N PHE A 142 10.65 1.60 -4.58
CA PHE A 142 9.87 0.36 -4.73
C PHE A 142 9.71 -0.01 -6.21
N ILE A 143 9.61 0.97 -7.11
CA ILE A 143 9.51 0.78 -8.56
C ILE A 143 10.86 0.34 -9.14
N GLU A 144 11.97 0.91 -8.68
CA GLU A 144 13.33 0.53 -9.10
C GLU A 144 13.71 -0.88 -8.65
N SER A 145 13.45 -1.24 -7.39
CA SER A 145 13.63 -2.62 -6.89
C SER A 145 12.74 -3.63 -7.63
N ALA A 146 11.59 -3.16 -8.09
CA ALA A 146 10.66 -3.92 -8.92
C ALA A 146 11.17 -4.18 -10.34
N GLU A 147 11.83 -3.23 -10.99
CA GLU A 147 12.35 -3.40 -12.37
C GLU A 147 13.64 -4.24 -12.43
N ALA A 148 14.33 -4.36 -11.30
CA ALA A 148 15.57 -5.14 -11.18
C ALA A 148 15.37 -6.65 -10.94
N SER A 149 14.13 -7.14 -10.80
CA SER A 149 13.78 -8.55 -10.47
C SER A 149 13.03 -9.29 -11.58
#